data_AF-A0A1R7QF24-F1
#
_entry.id   AF-A0A1R7QF24-F1
#
_cell.length_a   1.000
_cell.length_b   1.000
_cell.length_c   1.000
_cell.angle_alpha   90.00
_cell.angle_beta   90.00
_cell.angle_gamma   90.00
#
_symmetry.space_group_name_H-M   'P 1'
#
loop_
_entity.id
_entity.type
_entity.pdbx_description
1 polymer ?
#
loop_
_entity_poly.entity_id
_entity_poly.type
_entity_poly.pdbx_seq_one_letter_code
_entity_poly.pdbx_strand_id
1 'polypeptide(L)'
;MQQQKVHYPLGAHLIVKHFGYTHHGIYAGRGRVIHYSGFAHLFKKHPIEITSIENFSHGRKITVNQYQAPKYKGRKVVRRMRSRMHENNYHLIINNCEHLCTWAITGVESSPQVIKMMNRLTTIGYVSSMMSFMNSLMLTLTTTCFALVLYIKKKLRDKAKQQLGNYFEFKEERSKKDH
;
A
#
# COMPACT_ATOMS: atom_id res chain seq x y z
N MET A 1 11.35 -0.61 -33.48
CA MET A 1 12.46 -1.21 -32.70
C MET A 1 12.05 -2.62 -32.28
N GLN A 2 12.70 -3.66 -32.82
CA GLN A 2 12.43 -5.04 -32.41
C GLN A 2 12.88 -5.23 -30.96
N GLN A 3 11.93 -5.36 -30.03
CA GLN A 3 12.25 -5.83 -28.68
C GLN A 3 12.86 -7.22 -28.80
N GLN A 4 14.12 -7.37 -28.36
CA GLN A 4 14.72 -8.68 -28.15
C GLN A 4 13.75 -9.52 -27.32
N LYS A 5 13.22 -10.60 -27.89
CA LYS A 5 12.39 -11.57 -27.17
C LYS A 5 13.26 -12.26 -26.13
N VAL A 6 13.30 -11.71 -24.93
CA VAL A 6 13.94 -12.36 -23.78
C VAL A 6 13.20 -13.67 -23.55
N HIS A 7 13.88 -14.78 -23.78
CA HIS A 7 13.28 -16.10 -23.66
C HIS A 7 13.50 -16.65 -22.25
N TYR A 8 12.43 -16.70 -21.45
CA TYR A 8 12.48 -17.29 -20.12
C TYR A 8 12.33 -18.82 -20.18
N PRO A 9 13.11 -19.59 -19.42
CA PRO A 9 12.91 -21.03 -19.36
C PRO A 9 11.58 -21.38 -18.68
N LEU A 10 10.91 -22.42 -19.15
CA LEU A 10 9.67 -22.89 -18.53
C LEU A 10 9.90 -23.21 -17.04
N GLY A 11 8.99 -22.76 -16.17
CA GLY A 11 9.12 -22.95 -14.73
C GLY A 11 10.11 -21.99 -14.05
N ALA A 12 10.67 -21.01 -14.76
CA ALA A 12 11.55 -19.99 -14.18
C ALA A 12 10.81 -19.14 -13.14
N HIS A 13 11.47 -18.88 -12.01
CA HIS A 13 11.01 -17.91 -11.04
C HIS A 13 11.40 -16.50 -11.50
N LEU A 14 10.39 -15.74 -11.89
CA LEU A 14 10.49 -14.36 -12.32
C LEU A 14 10.24 -13.42 -11.14
N ILE A 15 11.07 -12.39 -11.02
CA ILE A 15 10.99 -11.35 -10.00
C ILE A 15 10.93 -9.99 -10.68
N VAL A 16 10.02 -9.13 -10.24
CA VAL A 16 9.90 -7.74 -10.66
C VAL A 16 9.99 -6.84 -9.43
N LYS A 17 10.86 -5.82 -9.48
CA LYS A 17 11.03 -4.89 -8.35
C LYS A 17 10.07 -3.70 -8.47
N HIS A 18 9.21 -3.54 -7.47
CA HIS A 18 8.36 -2.38 -7.28
C HIS A 18 8.89 -1.50 -6.14
N PHE A 19 8.36 -0.29 -6.01
CA PHE A 19 8.70 0.56 -4.88
C PHE A 19 8.07 -0.02 -3.61
N GLY A 20 8.89 -0.45 -2.67
CA GLY A 20 8.45 -1.04 -1.40
C GLY A 20 8.10 -2.53 -1.43
N TYR A 21 8.19 -3.23 -2.57
CA TYR A 21 7.98 -4.68 -2.64
C TYR A 21 8.55 -5.34 -3.90
N THR A 22 8.63 -6.66 -3.89
CA THR A 22 8.95 -7.49 -5.06
C THR A 22 7.74 -8.33 -5.47
N HIS A 23 7.51 -8.44 -6.76
CA HIS A 23 6.46 -9.27 -7.34
C HIS A 23 7.09 -10.55 -7.89
N HIS A 24 6.59 -11.70 -7.44
CA HIS A 24 7.13 -13.02 -7.79
C HIS A 24 6.13 -13.82 -8.62
N GLY A 25 6.61 -14.58 -9.60
CA GLY A 25 5.78 -15.45 -10.44
C GLY A 25 6.59 -16.56 -11.11
N ILE A 26 5.89 -17.58 -11.63
CA ILE A 26 6.49 -18.68 -12.39
C ILE A 26 6.14 -18.55 -13.87
N TYR A 27 7.14 -18.57 -14.74
CA TYR A 27 6.93 -18.59 -16.19
C TYR A 27 6.26 -19.90 -16.63
N ALA A 28 5.06 -19.80 -17.21
CA ALA A 28 4.25 -20.93 -17.65
C ALA A 28 4.35 -21.21 -19.17
N GLY A 29 5.23 -20.48 -19.86
CA GLY A 29 5.44 -20.63 -21.30
C GLY A 29 4.44 -19.84 -22.15
N ARG A 30 4.83 -19.58 -23.40
CA ARG A 30 4.05 -18.79 -24.37
C ARG A 30 3.70 -17.39 -23.85
N GLY A 31 4.68 -16.71 -23.23
CA GLY A 31 4.48 -15.36 -22.71
C GLY A 31 3.57 -15.26 -21.48
N ARG A 32 3.29 -16.36 -20.77
CA ARG A 32 2.40 -16.38 -19.60
C ARG A 32 3.15 -16.61 -18.30
N VAL A 33 2.65 -16.02 -17.23
CA VAL A 33 3.19 -16.12 -15.87
C VAL A 33 2.07 -16.51 -14.91
N ILE A 34 2.30 -17.48 -14.04
CA ILE A 34 1.40 -17.80 -12.92
C ILE A 34 1.93 -17.08 -11.69
N HIS A 35 1.10 -16.26 -11.05
CA HIS A 35 1.48 -15.50 -9.87
C HIS A 35 0.26 -15.20 -9.00
N TYR A 36 0.50 -14.72 -7.79
CA TYR A 36 -0.54 -14.10 -6.98
C TYR A 36 -0.86 -12.71 -7.53
N SER A 37 -2.15 -12.36 -7.65
CA SER A 37 -2.69 -11.18 -8.34
C SER A 37 -2.44 -9.83 -7.64
N GLY A 38 -1.59 -9.77 -6.61
CA GLY A 38 -1.22 -8.53 -5.94
C GLY A 38 -2.37 -7.81 -5.21
N PHE A 39 -2.08 -6.59 -4.71
CA PHE A 39 -3.02 -5.71 -4.01
C PHE A 39 -4.14 -5.15 -4.90
N ALA A 40 -4.02 -5.26 -6.23
CA ALA A 40 -5.00 -4.70 -7.18
C ALA A 40 -6.39 -5.38 -7.13
N HIS A 41 -6.51 -6.50 -6.39
CA HIS A 41 -7.72 -7.32 -6.37
C HIS A 41 -8.09 -7.85 -4.99
N LEU A 42 -8.12 -6.97 -3.97
CA LEU A 42 -8.63 -7.22 -2.60
C LEU A 42 -10.01 -7.89 -2.52
N PHE A 43 -10.76 -7.94 -3.63
CA PHE A 43 -12.12 -8.46 -3.70
C PHE A 43 -12.29 -9.69 -4.63
N LYS A 44 -11.20 -10.29 -5.15
CA LYS A 44 -11.30 -11.48 -6.01
C LYS A 44 -11.30 -12.79 -5.21
N LYS A 45 -12.17 -13.72 -5.62
CA LYS A 45 -12.34 -15.07 -5.05
C LYS A 45 -11.15 -16.01 -5.31
N HIS A 46 -10.30 -15.69 -6.30
CA HIS A 46 -9.13 -16.49 -6.69
C HIS A 46 -7.90 -15.59 -6.82
N PRO A 47 -7.01 -15.59 -5.81
CA PRO A 47 -5.88 -14.68 -5.75
C PRO A 47 -4.67 -15.17 -6.57
N ILE A 48 -4.66 -16.41 -7.07
CA ILE A 48 -3.63 -16.91 -7.99
C ILE A 48 -4.19 -16.87 -9.41
N GLU A 49 -3.47 -16.22 -10.31
CA GLU A 49 -3.90 -16.00 -11.68
C GLU A 49 -2.80 -16.30 -12.70
N ILE A 50 -3.22 -16.40 -13.97
CA ILE A 50 -2.32 -16.55 -15.11
C ILE A 50 -2.45 -15.29 -15.96
N THR A 51 -1.38 -14.51 -16.08
CA THR A 51 -1.35 -13.28 -16.86
C THR A 51 -0.29 -13.34 -17.95
N SER A 52 -0.31 -12.37 -18.85
CA SER A 52 0.79 -12.17 -19.79
C SER A 52 2.03 -11.62 -19.06
N ILE A 53 3.20 -11.81 -19.64
CA ILE A 53 4.46 -11.33 -19.07
C ILE A 53 4.53 -9.80 -19.05
N GLU A 54 3.86 -9.16 -19.99
CA GLU A 54 3.70 -7.70 -20.08
C GLU A 54 2.90 -7.20 -18.88
N ASN A 55 1.75 -7.81 -18.60
CA ASN A 55 0.92 -7.47 -17.45
C ASN A 55 1.61 -7.80 -16.12
N PHE A 56 2.34 -8.91 -16.05
CA PHE A 56 3.11 -9.27 -14.86
C PHE A 56 4.21 -8.22 -14.56
N SER A 57 4.92 -7.75 -15.57
CA SER A 57 6.04 -6.82 -15.40
C SER A 57 5.65 -5.36 -15.24
N HIS A 58 4.49 -4.96 -15.77
CA HIS A 58 4.09 -3.55 -15.90
C HIS A 58 5.21 -2.69 -16.53
N GLY A 59 5.90 -3.24 -17.54
CA GLY A 59 7.02 -2.57 -18.23
C GLY A 59 8.32 -2.50 -17.43
N ARG A 60 8.40 -3.10 -16.24
CA ARG A 60 9.61 -3.13 -15.40
C ARG A 60 10.53 -4.29 -15.76
N LYS A 61 11.81 -4.15 -15.40
CA LYS A 61 12.82 -5.20 -15.61
C LYS A 61 12.48 -6.47 -14.82
N ILE A 62 12.42 -7.59 -15.53
CA ILE A 62 12.27 -8.92 -14.93
C ILE A 62 13.66 -9.52 -14.66
N THR A 63 13.85 -10.05 -13.46
CA THR A 63 15.02 -10.85 -13.07
C THR A 63 14.62 -12.29 -12.82
N VAL A 64 15.47 -13.25 -13.20
CA VAL A 64 15.24 -14.68 -12.95
C VAL A 64 15.97 -15.10 -11.69
N ASN A 65 15.26 -15.64 -10.71
CA ASN A 65 15.87 -16.19 -9.51
C ASN A 65 16.52 -17.56 -9.79
N GLN A 66 17.73 -17.76 -9.28
CA GLN A 66 18.47 -19.01 -9.43
C GLN A 66 18.41 -19.82 -8.13
N TYR A 67 18.23 -21.13 -8.27
CA TYR A 67 18.22 -22.07 -7.15
C TYR A 67 19.39 -23.03 -7.31
N GLN A 68 20.20 -23.21 -6.25
CA GLN A 68 21.36 -24.12 -6.30
C GLN A 68 20.93 -25.59 -6.47
N ALA A 69 19.91 -26.02 -5.71
CA ALA A 69 19.40 -27.40 -5.73
C ALA A 69 17.86 -27.47 -5.84
N PRO A 70 17.27 -27.08 -6.99
CA PRO A 70 15.82 -27.15 -7.16
C PRO A 70 15.34 -28.60 -7.30
N LYS A 71 14.34 -28.99 -6.49
CA LYS A 71 13.71 -30.32 -6.53
C LYS A 71 12.86 -30.52 -7.79
N TYR A 72 12.25 -29.46 -8.30
CA TYR A 72 11.39 -29.47 -9.48
C TYR A 72 11.86 -28.43 -10.50
N LYS A 73 11.74 -28.76 -11.80
CA LYS A 73 12.08 -27.87 -12.93
C LYS A 73 11.01 -27.94 -14.03
N GLY A 74 10.97 -26.93 -14.90
CA GLY A 74 10.17 -26.99 -16.13
C GLY A 74 8.67 -27.17 -15.89
N ARG A 75 8.08 -28.11 -16.64
CA ARG A 75 6.65 -28.46 -16.54
C ARG A 75 6.22 -28.90 -15.14
N LYS A 76 7.12 -29.53 -14.35
CA LYS A 76 6.77 -29.98 -12.99
C LYS A 76 6.47 -28.80 -12.07
N VAL A 77 7.23 -27.71 -12.16
CA VAL A 77 6.97 -26.47 -11.40
C VAL A 77 5.64 -25.86 -11.81
N VAL A 78 5.37 -25.77 -13.12
CA VAL A 78 4.10 -25.23 -13.63
C VAL A 78 2.90 -26.07 -13.17
N ARG A 79 3.02 -27.40 -13.14
CA ARG A 79 1.96 -28.28 -12.63
C ARG A 79 1.70 -28.06 -11.14
N ARG A 80 2.75 -27.83 -10.35
CA ARG A 80 2.64 -27.52 -8.91
C ARG A 80 1.96 -26.17 -8.69
N MET A 81 2.35 -25.13 -9.43
CA MET A 81 1.65 -23.83 -9.39
C MET A 81 0.16 -24.00 -9.69
N ARG A 82 -0.17 -24.78 -10.73
CA ARG A 82 -1.56 -25.05 -11.11
C ARG A 82 -2.37 -25.79 -10.05
N SER A 83 -1.75 -26.68 -9.27
CA SER A 83 -2.48 -27.41 -8.21
C SER A 83 -2.94 -26.51 -7.08
N ARG A 84 -2.38 -25.29 -6.95
CA ARG A 84 -2.76 -24.31 -5.93
C ARG A 84 -3.68 -23.20 -6.42
N MET A 85 -4.08 -23.18 -7.70
CA MET A 85 -4.88 -22.08 -8.30
C MET A 85 -6.15 -21.71 -7.53
N HIS A 86 -6.70 -22.64 -6.74
CA HIS A 86 -7.93 -22.45 -5.97
C HIS A 86 -7.68 -22.07 -4.49
N GLU A 87 -6.42 -21.92 -4.06
CA GLU A 87 -6.09 -21.46 -2.71
C GLU A 87 -6.48 -19.99 -2.54
N ASN A 88 -7.11 -19.65 -1.41
CA ASN A 88 -7.65 -18.31 -1.15
C ASN A 88 -7.00 -17.61 0.06
N ASN A 89 -5.67 -17.73 0.20
CA ASN A 89 -4.94 -17.15 1.32
C ASN A 89 -4.46 -15.73 0.99
N TYR A 90 -5.25 -14.71 1.38
CA TYR A 90 -5.06 -13.32 0.91
C TYR A 90 -4.16 -12.43 1.80
N HIS A 91 -3.87 -12.81 3.04
CA HIS A 91 -3.48 -11.82 4.06
C HIS A 91 -2.06 -11.21 3.95
N LEU A 92 -1.11 -11.78 3.18
CA LEU A 92 0.24 -11.20 2.93
C LEU A 92 0.84 -11.55 1.57
N ILE A 93 0.38 -10.86 0.54
CA ILE A 93 0.64 -11.24 -0.85
C ILE A 93 2.12 -11.27 -1.21
N ILE A 94 2.94 -10.29 -0.79
CA ILE A 94 4.35 -10.19 -1.21
C ILE A 94 5.14 -11.44 -0.80
N ASN A 95 5.10 -11.78 0.49
CA ASN A 95 5.78 -12.97 1.00
C ASN A 95 5.10 -14.25 0.47
N ASN A 96 3.77 -14.26 0.34
CA ASN A 96 3.06 -15.41 -0.22
C ASN A 96 3.41 -15.68 -1.69
N CYS A 97 3.64 -14.65 -2.51
CA CYS A 97 4.13 -14.77 -3.89
C CYS A 97 5.48 -15.50 -3.93
N GLU A 98 6.41 -15.07 -3.08
CA GLU A 98 7.73 -15.67 -2.98
C GLU A 98 7.65 -17.11 -2.47
N HIS A 99 6.90 -17.34 -1.38
CA HIS A 99 6.70 -18.65 -0.77
C HIS A 99 6.07 -19.64 -1.75
N LEU A 100 5.07 -19.22 -2.52
CA LEU A 100 4.44 -20.05 -3.54
C LEU A 100 5.43 -20.46 -4.63
N CYS A 101 6.21 -19.50 -5.16
CA CYS A 101 7.21 -19.78 -6.18
C CYS A 101 8.31 -20.71 -5.65
N THR A 102 8.81 -20.45 -4.44
CA THR A 102 9.80 -21.28 -3.77
C THR A 102 9.27 -22.68 -3.51
N TRP A 103 8.08 -22.83 -2.96
CA TRP A 103 7.43 -24.13 -2.77
C TRP A 103 7.27 -24.90 -4.10
N ALA A 104 6.89 -24.21 -5.18
CA ALA A 104 6.71 -24.86 -6.47
C ALA A 104 8.03 -25.46 -7.00
N ILE A 105 9.17 -24.86 -6.66
CA ILE A 105 10.52 -25.25 -7.11
C ILE A 105 11.20 -26.22 -6.13
N THR A 106 11.17 -25.95 -4.84
CA THR A 106 11.91 -26.71 -3.81
C THR A 106 11.08 -27.83 -3.19
N GLY A 107 9.74 -27.68 -3.19
CA GLY A 107 8.86 -28.59 -2.48
C GLY A 107 8.75 -28.33 -0.99
N VAL A 108 9.46 -27.34 -0.46
CA VAL A 108 9.41 -27.00 0.96
C VAL A 108 8.16 -26.15 1.20
N GLU A 109 7.25 -26.66 2.02
CA GLU A 109 6.11 -25.90 2.49
C GLU A 109 6.59 -24.79 3.41
N SER A 110 6.08 -23.58 3.18
CA SER A 110 6.25 -22.50 4.14
C SER A 110 5.34 -22.80 5.33
N SER A 111 5.87 -22.75 6.56
CA SER A 111 5.10 -23.09 7.76
C SER A 111 3.81 -22.26 7.82
N PRO A 112 2.62 -22.89 7.83
CA PRO A 112 1.35 -22.17 7.92
C PRO A 112 1.25 -21.28 9.15
N GLN A 113 1.90 -21.67 10.26
CA GLN A 113 1.95 -20.89 11.50
C GLN A 113 2.73 -19.59 11.31
N VAL A 114 3.88 -19.63 10.61
CA VAL A 114 4.69 -18.44 10.33
C VAL A 114 3.91 -17.48 9.44
N ILE A 115 3.29 -17.98 8.37
CA ILE A 115 2.45 -17.16 7.49
C ILE A 115 1.28 -16.53 8.28
N LYS A 116 0.57 -17.32 9.09
CA LYS A 116 -0.55 -16.84 9.92
C LYS A 116 -0.10 -15.79 10.94
N MET A 117 1.08 -15.96 11.54
CA MET A 117 1.65 -14.99 12.47
C MET A 117 1.99 -13.68 11.76
N MET A 118 2.68 -13.75 10.63
CA MET A 118 3.00 -12.56 9.84
C MET A 118 1.70 -11.81 9.45
N ASN A 119 0.67 -12.54 8.99
CA ASN A 119 -0.62 -11.95 8.62
C ASN A 119 -1.25 -11.17 9.79
N ARG A 120 -1.19 -11.72 11.01
CA ARG A 120 -1.68 -11.05 12.22
C ARG A 120 -0.89 -9.78 12.50
N LEU A 121 0.43 -9.85 12.45
CA LEU A 121 1.30 -8.71 12.73
C LEU A 121 1.06 -7.56 11.75
N THR A 122 0.93 -7.85 10.46
CA THR A 122 0.64 -6.82 9.45
C THR A 122 -0.75 -6.24 9.61
N THR A 123 -1.76 -7.07 9.91
CA THR A 123 -3.13 -6.58 10.18
C THR A 123 -3.14 -5.62 11.38
N ILE A 124 -2.46 -5.98 12.47
CA ILE A 124 -2.29 -5.12 13.64
C ILE A 124 -1.61 -3.81 13.25
N GLY A 125 -0.53 -3.88 12.46
CA GLY A 125 0.19 -2.70 11.96
C GLY A 125 -0.66 -1.75 11.11
N TYR A 126 -1.55 -2.27 10.25
CA TYR A 126 -2.47 -1.44 9.48
C TYR A 126 -3.51 -0.76 10.37
N VAL A 127 -4.14 -1.54 11.26
CA VAL A 127 -5.15 -1.01 12.18
C VAL A 127 -4.54 0.05 13.10
N SER A 128 -3.34 -0.19 13.64
CA SER A 128 -2.66 0.78 14.49
C SER A 128 -2.32 2.05 13.72
N SER A 129 -1.77 1.94 12.50
CA SER A 129 -1.44 3.10 11.66
C SER A 129 -2.67 3.95 11.35
N MET A 130 -3.80 3.31 11.00
CA MET A 130 -5.04 4.01 10.70
C MET A 130 -5.62 4.70 11.94
N MET A 131 -5.57 4.02 13.09
CA MET A 131 -6.02 4.60 14.36
C MET A 131 -5.16 5.81 14.76
N SER A 132 -3.83 5.71 14.63
CA SER A 132 -2.92 6.83 14.87
C SER A 132 -3.21 8.02 13.96
N PHE A 133 -3.41 7.78 12.66
CA PHE A 133 -3.76 8.83 11.70
C PHE A 133 -5.10 9.50 12.04
N MET A 134 -6.13 8.72 12.35
CA MET A 134 -7.44 9.24 12.77
C MET A 134 -7.35 10.05 14.05
N ASN A 135 -6.57 9.60 15.03
CA ASN A 135 -6.37 10.34 16.27
C ASN A 135 -5.66 11.68 16.01
N SER A 136 -4.61 11.70 15.17
CA SER A 136 -3.94 12.93 14.76
C SER A 136 -4.90 13.89 14.04
N LEU A 137 -5.73 13.38 13.12
CA LEU A 137 -6.73 14.17 12.40
C LEU A 137 -7.75 14.81 13.34
N MET A 138 -8.31 14.03 14.28
CA MET A 138 -9.26 14.53 15.28
C MET A 138 -8.63 15.60 16.18
N LEU A 139 -7.37 15.41 16.60
CA LEU A 139 -6.64 16.39 17.40
C LEU A 139 -6.40 17.69 16.62
N THR A 140 -6.04 17.61 15.34
CA THR A 140 -5.89 18.80 14.49
C THR A 140 -7.22 19.54 14.32
N LEU A 141 -8.33 18.84 14.06
CA LEU A 141 -9.65 19.47 13.91
C LEU A 141 -10.11 20.15 15.19
N THR A 142 -9.97 19.48 16.33
CA THR A 142 -10.35 20.05 17.63
C THR A 142 -9.53 21.28 17.98
N THR A 143 -8.20 21.20 17.88
CA THR A 143 -7.30 22.33 18.18
C THR A 143 -7.52 23.52 17.26
N THR A 144 -7.74 23.29 15.96
CA THR A 144 -8.04 24.36 14.99
C THR A 144 -9.39 25.02 15.27
N CYS A 145 -10.43 24.26 15.60
CA CYS A 145 -11.72 24.80 16.02
C CYS A 145 -11.59 25.69 17.27
N PHE A 146 -10.90 25.22 18.31
CA PHE A 146 -10.65 26.02 19.52
C PHE A 146 -9.86 27.30 19.21
N ALA A 147 -8.80 27.21 18.41
CA ALA A 147 -8.00 28.35 17.99
C ALA A 147 -8.84 29.38 17.21
N LEU A 148 -9.73 28.92 16.32
CA LEU A 148 -10.64 29.77 15.55
C LEU A 148 -11.60 30.53 16.47
N VAL A 149 -12.22 29.84 17.44
CA VAL A 149 -13.13 30.47 18.41
C VAL A 149 -12.39 31.53 19.24
N LEU A 150 -11.18 31.22 19.72
CA LEU A 150 -10.36 32.18 20.46
C LEU A 150 -9.96 33.38 19.59
N TYR A 151 -9.62 33.15 18.32
CA TYR A 151 -9.31 34.20 17.36
C TYR A 151 -10.51 35.11 17.09
N ILE A 152 -11.69 34.55 16.86
CA ILE A 152 -12.94 35.32 16.67
C ILE A 152 -13.23 36.16 17.92
N LYS A 153 -13.15 35.56 19.12
CA LYS A 153 -13.37 36.27 20.39
C LYS A 153 -12.37 37.40 20.60
N LYS A 154 -11.09 37.19 20.27
CA LYS A 154 -10.06 38.23 20.31
C LYS A 154 -10.39 39.37 19.34
N LYS A 155 -10.69 39.06 18.09
CA LYS A 155 -11.01 40.04 17.04
C LYS A 155 -12.25 40.87 17.38
N LEU A 156 -13.28 40.24 17.94
CA LEU A 156 -14.49 40.94 18.42
C LEU A 156 -14.17 41.89 19.58
N ARG A 157 -13.32 41.47 20.53
CA ARG A 157 -12.88 42.31 21.66
C ARG A 157 -12.05 43.50 21.19
N ASP A 158 -11.14 43.29 20.25
CA ASP A 158 -10.29 44.36 19.68
C ASP A 158 -11.16 45.39 18.93
N LYS A 159 -12.16 44.93 18.16
CA LYS A 159 -13.13 45.80 17.49
C LYS A 159 -13.98 46.61 18.48
N ALA A 160 -14.43 45.99 19.58
CA ALA A 160 -15.19 46.69 20.62
C ALA A 160 -14.35 47.78 21.33
N LYS A 161 -13.06 47.50 21.60
CA LYS A 161 -12.13 48.51 22.17
C LYS A 161 -11.91 49.69 21.22
N GLN A 162 -11.76 49.42 19.93
CA GLN A 162 -11.59 50.49 18.93
C GLN A 162 -12.84 51.38 18.83
N GLN A 163 -14.04 50.78 18.79
CA GLN A 163 -15.29 51.56 18.78
C GLN A 163 -15.45 52.40 20.05
N LEU A 164 -15.09 51.84 21.21
CA LEU A 164 -15.13 52.56 22.48
C LEU A 164 -14.16 53.75 22.49
N GLY A 165 -12.93 53.56 22.00
CA GLY A 165 -11.93 54.62 21.85
C GLY A 165 -12.43 55.76 20.96
N ASN A 166 -12.93 55.42 19.76
CA ASN A 166 -13.49 56.41 18.84
C ASN A 166 -14.66 57.20 19.47
N TYR A 167 -15.54 56.53 20.23
CA TYR A 167 -16.64 57.22 20.92
C TYR A 167 -16.14 58.23 21.96
N PHE A 168 -15.14 57.87 22.75
CA PHE A 168 -14.55 58.79 23.74
C PHE A 168 -13.87 59.98 23.06
N GLU A 169 -13.12 59.75 21.99
CA GLU A 169 -12.46 60.80 21.20
C GLU A 169 -13.49 61.79 20.59
N PHE A 170 -14.56 61.27 19.96
CA PHE A 170 -15.67 62.10 19.46
C PHE A 170 -16.39 62.90 20.56
N LYS A 171 -16.49 62.35 21.77
CA LYS A 171 -17.13 63.03 22.92
C LYS A 171 -16.24 64.17 23.45
N GLU A 172 -14.93 63.94 23.53
CA GLU A 172 -13.97 64.96 23.95
C GLU A 172 -13.89 66.12 22.94
N GLU A 173 -13.91 65.83 21.64
CA GLU A 173 -13.95 66.86 20.59
C GLU A 173 -15.21 67.72 20.64
N ARG A 174 -16.39 67.14 20.92
CA ARG A 174 -17.61 67.93 21.13
C ARG A 174 -17.52 68.81 22.37
N SER A 175 -17.08 68.25 23.50
CA SER A 175 -16.96 69.00 24.75
C SER A 175 -15.99 70.19 24.64
N LYS A 176 -14.97 70.11 23.76
CA LYS A 176 -14.04 71.22 23.47
C LYS A 176 -14.59 72.27 22.51
N LYS A 177 -15.64 71.97 21.73
CA LYS A 177 -16.29 72.92 20.82
C LYS A 177 -17.40 73.73 21.50
N ASP A 178 -17.89 73.25 22.64
CA ASP A 178 -18.98 73.89 23.41
C ASP A 178 -18.45 74.76 24.58
N HIS A 179 -17.17 75.13 24.56
CA HIS A 179 -16.50 76.11 25.45
C HIS A 179 -15.74 77.13 24.59
#